data_AF-A0A914J580-F1
#
_entry.id   AF-A0A914J580-F1
#
_cell.length_a   1.000
_cell.length_b   1.000
_cell.length_c   1.000
_cell.angle_alpha   90.00
_cell.angle_beta   90.00
_cell.angle_gamma   90.00
#
_symmetry.space_group_name_H-M   'P 1'
#
loop_
_entity.id
_entity.type
_entity.pdbx_description
1 polymer ?
#
loop_
_entity_poly.entity_id
_entity_poly.type
_entity_poly.pdbx_seq_one_letter_code
_entity_poly.pdbx_strand_id
1 'polypeptide(L)'
;MPSLHYREEMIRKADAAGLKLVNNIDLGEQLGQPFYYCFTSSRLFMWLVQSPVISTLVKIGQYLGLLPKGFHRFNTTFLAGTVDKIVRGGQLGILSGAEILLFEKQ
;
A
#
# COMPACT_ATOMS: atom_id res chain seq x y z
N MET A 1 7.28 -5.82 -3.27
CA MET A 1 6.71 -4.58 -2.71
C MET A 1 7.31 -3.41 -3.47
N PRO A 2 6.57 -2.31 -3.69
CA PRO A 2 7.19 -1.08 -4.18
C PRO A 2 8.32 -0.66 -3.23
N SER A 3 9.34 0.01 -3.77
CA SER A 3 10.43 0.55 -2.95
C SER A 3 9.87 1.58 -1.97
N LEU A 4 10.06 1.33 -0.68
CA LEU A 4 9.73 2.27 0.39
C LEU A 4 10.96 3.14 0.65
N HIS A 5 10.74 4.43 0.82
CA HIS A 5 11.80 5.42 1.06
C HIS A 5 11.45 6.25 2.27
N TYR A 6 12.45 6.63 3.05
CA TYR A 6 12.27 7.61 4.11
C TYR A 6 12.13 9.00 3.52
N ARG A 7 11.31 9.85 4.16
CA ARG A 7 11.12 11.24 3.76
C ARG A 7 12.45 11.99 3.68
N GLU A 8 13.30 11.80 4.69
CA GLU A 8 14.61 12.44 4.82
C GLU A 8 15.57 11.97 3.71
N GLU A 9 15.45 10.72 3.29
CA GLU A 9 16.23 10.19 2.17
C GLU A 9 15.86 10.88 0.86
N MET A 10 14.56 11.01 0.59
CA MET A 10 14.06 11.69 -0.62
C MET A 10 14.50 13.16 -0.64
N ILE A 11 14.35 13.89 0.49
CA ILE A 11 14.75 15.30 0.59
C ILE A 11 16.26 15.46 0.37
N ARG A 12 17.08 14.64 1.02
CA ARG A 12 18.55 14.70 0.87
C ARG A 12 19.01 14.38 -0.55
N LYS A 13 18.35 13.43 -1.23
CA LYS A 13 18.65 13.10 -2.63
C LYS A 13 18.23 14.21 -3.58
N ALA A 14 17.10 14.86 -3.32
CA ALA A 14 16.65 16.03 -4.09
C ALA A 14 17.63 17.21 -3.93
N ASP A 15 18.06 17.50 -2.69
CA ASP A 15 19.01 18.58 -2.41
C ASP A 15 20.37 18.35 -3.10
N ALA A 16 20.88 17.11 -3.06
CA ALA A 16 22.09 16.72 -3.79
C ALA A 16 21.96 16.88 -5.32
N ALA A 17 20.74 16.92 -5.86
CA ALA A 17 20.44 17.17 -7.26
C ALA A 17 20.12 18.65 -7.57
N GLY A 18 20.27 19.57 -6.60
CA GLY A 18 19.97 20.99 -6.75
C GLY A 18 18.47 21.32 -6.69
N LEU A 19 17.65 20.42 -6.15
CA LEU A 19 16.21 20.62 -5.96
C LEU A 19 15.93 20.92 -4.48
N LYS A 20 15.31 22.07 -4.19
CA LYS A 20 14.91 22.40 -2.82
C LYS A 20 13.45 22.07 -2.59
N LEU A 21 13.17 21.51 -1.42
CA LEU A 21 11.80 21.31 -0.96
C LEU A 21 11.16 22.69 -0.70
N VAL A 22 10.08 23.00 -1.42
CA VAL A 22 9.36 24.27 -1.29
C VAL A 22 8.01 24.10 -0.61
N ASN A 23 7.41 22.92 -0.67
CA ASN A 23 6.15 22.62 -0.01
C ASN A 23 6.01 21.13 0.25
N ASN A 24 5.20 20.77 1.25
CA ASN A 24 4.73 19.42 1.46
C ASN A 24 3.24 19.41 1.79
N ILE A 25 2.53 18.45 1.22
CA ILE A 25 1.09 18.28 1.42
C ILE A 25 0.84 16.89 1.96
N ASP A 26 0.30 16.78 3.18
CA ASP A 26 -0.21 15.53 3.69
C ASP A 26 -1.69 15.38 3.29
N LEU A 27 -1.95 14.52 2.29
CA LEU A 27 -3.31 14.25 1.83
C LEU A 27 -4.15 13.54 2.91
N GLY A 28 -3.52 12.82 3.83
CA GLY A 28 -4.22 12.13 4.91
C GLY A 28 -4.78 13.11 5.93
N GLU A 29 -4.01 14.15 6.26
CA GLU A 29 -4.49 15.26 7.09
C GLU A 29 -5.57 16.06 6.36
N GLN A 30 -5.37 16.40 5.08
CA GLN A 30 -6.34 17.21 4.31
C GLN A 30 -7.69 16.51 4.12
N LEU A 31 -7.69 15.21 3.86
CA LEU A 31 -8.90 14.43 3.60
C LEU A 31 -9.50 13.79 4.87
N GLY A 32 -8.80 13.89 6.01
CA GLY A 32 -9.19 13.24 7.27
C GLY A 32 -9.22 11.71 7.17
N GLN A 33 -8.48 11.13 6.22
CA GLN A 33 -8.50 9.69 5.92
C GLN A 33 -7.07 9.18 5.79
N PRO A 34 -6.70 8.04 6.41
CA PRO A 34 -5.37 7.49 6.27
C PRO A 34 -5.10 7.03 4.83
N PHE A 35 -3.83 7.00 4.42
CA PHE A 35 -3.44 6.58 3.06
C PHE A 35 -3.89 5.18 2.66
N TYR A 36 -4.12 4.29 3.63
CA TYR A 36 -4.63 2.94 3.44
C TYR A 36 -6.17 2.85 3.47
N TYR A 37 -6.87 3.98 3.58
CA TYR A 37 -8.33 4.03 3.72
C TYR A 37 -9.06 3.31 2.59
N CYS A 38 -8.57 3.40 1.35
CA CYS A 38 -9.17 2.72 0.21
C CYS A 38 -9.30 1.21 0.42
N PHE A 39 -8.35 0.58 1.13
CA PHE A 39 -8.39 -0.83 1.47
C PHE A 39 -9.24 -1.12 2.72
N THR A 40 -9.23 -0.23 3.71
CA THR A 40 -9.96 -0.45 4.98
C THR A 40 -11.41 0.04 4.96
N SER A 41 -11.82 0.78 3.94
CA SER A 41 -13.19 1.30 3.77
C SER A 41 -14.23 0.18 3.76
N SER A 42 -13.86 -1.03 3.31
CA SER A 42 -14.72 -2.21 3.32
C SER A 42 -14.19 -3.27 4.28
N ARG A 43 -14.88 -3.47 5.40
CA ARG A 43 -14.59 -4.54 6.36
C ARG A 43 -14.66 -5.92 5.72
N LEU A 44 -15.60 -6.11 4.78
CA LEU A 44 -15.74 -7.35 4.03
C LEU A 44 -14.51 -7.61 3.15
N PHE A 45 -14.01 -6.59 2.47
CA PHE A 45 -12.80 -6.72 1.66
C PHE A 45 -11.59 -7.10 2.52
N MET A 46 -11.37 -6.43 3.65
CA MET A 46 -10.27 -6.79 4.55
C MET A 46 -10.41 -8.21 5.11
N TRP A 47 -11.63 -8.64 5.45
CA TRP A 47 -11.88 -10.02 5.85
C TRP A 47 -11.55 -11.01 4.74
N LEU A 48 -11.95 -10.74 3.49
CA LEU A 48 -11.63 -11.59 2.33
C LEU A 48 -10.11 -11.69 2.11
N VAL A 49 -9.40 -10.57 2.26
CA VAL A 49 -7.95 -10.48 2.08
C VAL A 49 -7.20 -11.26 3.17
N GLN A 50 -7.64 -11.20 4.42
CA GLN A 50 -6.94 -11.79 5.57
C GLN A 50 -7.38 -13.23 5.88
N SER A 51 -8.53 -13.68 5.38
CA SER A 51 -9.12 -14.96 5.78
C SER A 51 -8.36 -16.17 5.20
N PRO A 52 -7.85 -17.07 6.07
CA PRO A 52 -7.23 -18.33 5.63
C PRO A 52 -8.21 -19.25 4.88
N VAL A 53 -9.50 -19.16 5.23
CA VAL A 53 -10.57 -19.92 4.57
C VAL A 53 -10.71 -19.47 3.12
N ILE A 54 -10.72 -18.17 2.86
CA ILE A 54 -10.84 -17.62 1.51
C ILE A 54 -9.60 -17.96 0.68
N SER A 55 -8.40 -17.86 1.25
CA SER A 55 -7.17 -18.28 0.57
C SER A 55 -7.22 -19.76 0.13
N THR A 56 -7.76 -20.63 0.98
CA THR A 56 -7.95 -22.06 0.69
C THR A 56 -8.99 -22.28 -0.40
N LEU A 57 -10.14 -21.58 -0.33
CA LEU A 57 -11.17 -21.63 -1.37
C LEU A 57 -10.66 -21.15 -2.72
N VAL A 58 -9.83 -20.10 -2.75
CA VAL A 58 -9.18 -19.61 -3.97
C VAL A 58 -8.25 -20.67 -4.57
N LYS A 59 -7.50 -21.38 -3.73
CA LYS A 59 -6.62 -22.48 -4.19
C LYS A 59 -7.45 -23.61 -4.80
N ILE A 60 -8.54 -24.01 -4.14
CA ILE A 60 -9.46 -25.05 -4.62
C ILE A 60 -10.16 -24.60 -5.91
N GLY A 61 -10.66 -23.37 -5.97
CA GLY A 61 -11.33 -22.81 -7.15
C GLY A 61 -10.40 -22.75 -8.37
N GLN A 62 -9.12 -22.42 -8.19
CA GLN A 62 -8.15 -22.51 -9.27
C GLN A 62 -7.88 -23.96 -9.68
N TYR A 63 -7.79 -24.89 -8.72
CA TYR A 63 -7.61 -26.32 -9.01
C TYR A 63 -8.78 -26.90 -9.81
N LEU A 64 -10.02 -26.53 -9.45
CA LEU A 64 -11.25 -26.94 -10.14
C LEU A 64 -11.49 -26.21 -11.48
N GLY A 65 -10.61 -25.29 -11.88
CA GLY A 65 -10.75 -24.53 -13.12
C GLY A 65 -11.81 -23.41 -13.08
N LEU A 66 -12.39 -23.12 -11.92
CA LEU A 66 -13.34 -22.01 -11.72
C LEU A 66 -12.64 -20.65 -11.73
N LEU A 67 -11.35 -20.62 -11.37
CA LEU A 67 -10.53 -19.41 -11.36
C LEU A 67 -9.41 -19.49 -12.40
N PRO A 68 -9.00 -18.36 -12.98
CA PRO A 68 -7.89 -18.30 -13.91
C PRO A 68 -6.60 -18.88 -13.31
N LYS A 69 -5.79 -19.51 -14.17
CA LYS A 69 -4.46 -19.96 -13.79
C LYS A 69 -3.64 -18.78 -13.27
N GLY A 70 -3.02 -18.96 -12.10
CA GLY A 70 -2.21 -17.93 -11.45
C GLY A 70 -2.98 -17.01 -10.49
N PHE A 71 -4.31 -17.12 -10.42
CA PHE A 71 -5.10 -16.29 -9.51
C PHE A 71 -4.76 -16.50 -8.04
N HIS A 72 -4.47 -17.73 -7.61
CA HIS A 72 -3.98 -18.02 -6.25
C HIS A 72 -2.65 -17.32 -5.96
N ARG A 73 -1.74 -17.24 -6.94
CA ARG A 73 -0.46 -16.51 -6.80
C ARG A 73 -0.69 -15.02 -6.70
N PHE A 74 -1.62 -14.48 -7.49
CA PHE A 74 -2.05 -13.09 -7.38
C PHE A 74 -2.66 -12.80 -6.00
N ASN A 75 -3.60 -13.62 -5.53
CA ASN A 75 -4.25 -13.47 -4.24
C ASN A 75 -3.24 -13.49 -3.08
N THR A 76 -2.33 -14.46 -3.08
CA THR A 76 -1.33 -14.62 -2.01
C THR A 76 -0.28 -13.51 -2.01
N THR A 77 0.14 -13.02 -3.17
CA THR A 77 1.22 -12.03 -3.28
C THR A 77 0.71 -10.60 -3.15
N PHE A 78 -0.38 -10.28 -3.85
CA PHE A 78 -0.89 -8.92 -3.94
C PHE A 78 -1.93 -8.64 -2.85
N LEU A 79 -3.03 -9.38 -2.83
CA LEU A 79 -4.14 -9.12 -1.90
C LEU A 79 -3.73 -9.47 -0.46
N ALA A 80 -3.62 -10.75 -0.13
CA ALA A 80 -3.25 -11.22 1.21
C ALA A 80 -1.83 -10.79 1.63
N GLY A 81 -0.94 -10.55 0.66
CA GLY A 81 0.44 -10.18 0.92
C GLY A 81 0.65 -8.68 1.01
N THR A 82 0.50 -7.96 -0.11
CA THR A 82 0.89 -6.55 -0.21
C THR A 82 -0.14 -5.64 0.45
N VAL A 83 -1.44 -5.83 0.20
CA VAL A 83 -2.51 -5.00 0.78
C VAL A 83 -2.54 -5.14 2.30
N ASP A 84 -2.49 -6.37 2.82
CA ASP A 84 -2.47 -6.60 4.28
C ASP A 84 -1.26 -5.91 4.95
N LYS A 85 -0.06 -6.04 4.36
CA LYS A 85 1.15 -5.39 4.88
C LYS A 85 1.07 -3.87 4.85
N ILE A 86 0.50 -3.28 3.80
CA ILE A 86 0.30 -1.83 3.70
C ILE A 86 -0.63 -1.35 4.81
N VAL A 87 -1.78 -2.03 4.97
CA VAL A 87 -2.79 -1.66 5.97
C VAL A 87 -2.23 -1.83 7.38
N ARG A 88 -1.66 -3.00 7.71
CA ARG A 88 -1.08 -3.26 9.02
C ARG A 88 0.09 -2.34 9.33
N GLY A 89 0.98 -2.11 8.35
CA GLY A 89 2.09 -1.19 8.50
C GLY A 89 1.63 0.23 8.80
N GLY A 90 0.56 0.68 8.15
CA GLY A 90 -0.07 1.97 8.46
C GLY A 90 -0.73 2.01 9.84
N GLN A 91 -1.49 0.97 10.22
CA GLN A 91 -2.12 0.87 11.54
C GLN A 91 -1.12 0.83 12.70
N LEU A 92 0.06 0.23 12.47
CA LEU A 92 1.15 0.17 13.45
C LEU A 92 2.03 1.44 13.46
N GLY A 93 1.77 2.42 12.58
CA GLY A 93 2.60 3.62 12.44
C GLY A 93 4.00 3.37 11.85
N ILE A 94 4.24 2.18 11.29
CA ILE A 94 5.52 1.82 10.63
C ILE A 94 5.59 2.44 9.23
N LEU A 95 4.45 2.50 8.55
CA LEU A 95 4.33 3.10 7.23
C LEU A 95 3.53 4.39 7.33
N SER A 96 4.10 5.47 6.81
CA SER A 96 3.37 6.67 6.43
C SER A 96 3.18 6.71 4.91
N GLY A 97 2.20 7.45 4.46
CA GLY A 97 1.87 7.61 3.05
C GLY A 97 0.96 8.80 2.85
N ALA A 98 0.66 9.12 1.59
CA ALA A 98 -0.12 10.29 1.18
C ALA A 98 0.58 11.66 1.33
N GLU A 99 1.87 11.71 1.64
CA GLU A 99 2.64 12.96 1.56
C GLU A 99 3.08 13.21 0.10
N ILE A 100 2.76 14.40 -0.42
CA ILE A 100 3.29 14.94 -1.66
C ILE A 100 4.39 15.93 -1.31
N LEU A 101 5.61 15.67 -1.78
CA LEU A 101 6.75 16.57 -1.66
C LEU A 101 6.90 17.37 -2.94
N LEU A 102 6.83 18.70 -2.84
CA LEU A 102 7.04 19.60 -3.96
C LEU A 102 8.45 20.18 -3.90
N PHE A 103 9.22 19.94 -4.96
CA PHE A 103 10.57 20.45 -5.09
C PHE A 103 10.65 21.45 -6.24
N GLU A 104 11.45 22.50 -6.05
CA GLU A 104 11.76 23.50 -7.05
C GLU A 104 13.23 23.43 -7.42
N LYS A 105 13.52 23.58 -8.72
CA LYS A 105 14.87 23.66 -9.22
C LYS A 105 15.39 25.08 -9.04
N GLN A 106 16.53 25.19 -8.35
CA GLN A 106 17.25 26.46 -8.25
C GLN A 106 17.96 26.83 -9.56
#